data_AF-A7HJ35-F1
#
_entry.id   AF-A7HJ35-F1
#
_cell.length_a   1.000
_cell.length_b   1.000
_cell.length_c   1.000
_cell.angle_alpha   90.00
_cell.angle_beta   90.00
_cell.angle_gamma   90.00
#
_symmetry.space_group_name_H-M   'P 1'
#
loop_
_entity.id
_entity.type
_entity.pdbx_description
1 polymer ?
#
loop_
_entity_poly.entity_id
_entity_poly.type
_entity_poly.pdbx_seq_one_letter_code
_entity_poly.pdbx_strand_id
1 'polypeptide(L)'
;MKRLILAFFSFVLIVSLSFGATFKDVPVNHWAAEAVDQMSKLGVITGMPDGTFQGNQSVTRYQLALSLYRLYGVLNDRISSVEKKIPTTTSTTNKTQTTEIPANLDTQLKSLSGQILSLANKDKTIDSRLDILTQNLEALNKDLDSVKTDVSGLKSLYDALVQKVTELRTLVAVTPTGQSLNTIAQDVSNVKNNITNLQTNLKGLSDNFATLSSKVDSLDSKVSNVDSKLNTVLVLPDRIKAVEDNLKNFVQTEVANNAKLNDEIVKLNTKIQEIQNVNKDITALSERLNAVESNVASLSKAITTETTNLKNKDAEIDKNINALKDELTNLKGDLEINKGDLAELTAVKLPKLEEELKSKADEKAVSELNEKVSQIGNKLSNIEVSVINVENKLSSSITQVNSKVSEIDGKTLKNQEEINKLKAENEDLKKKLQQTSSNNLPTFSLVLGLIGVVLGAAALFIALNNGQ
;
A
#
# COMPACT_ATOMS: atom_id res chain seq x y z
N MET A 1 -31.62 -94.58 6.31
CA MET A 1 -32.06 -93.16 6.32
C MET A 1 -31.92 -92.47 7.69
N LYS A 2 -30.76 -92.56 8.38
CA LYS A 2 -30.53 -91.94 9.71
C LYS A 2 -30.28 -90.41 9.67
N ARG A 3 -30.82 -89.65 8.70
CA ARG A 3 -30.45 -88.22 8.48
C ARG A 3 -31.52 -87.23 8.01
N LEU A 4 -32.75 -87.62 7.65
CA LEU A 4 -33.70 -86.67 7.01
C LEU A 4 -34.82 -86.13 7.93
N ILE A 5 -35.66 -86.98 8.54
CA ILE A 5 -36.83 -86.48 9.29
C ILE A 5 -36.50 -86.01 10.72
N LEU A 6 -35.44 -86.54 11.33
CA LEU A 6 -34.89 -86.00 12.59
C LEU A 6 -34.39 -84.54 12.43
N ALA A 7 -34.12 -84.10 11.19
CA ALA A 7 -33.78 -82.71 10.88
C ALA A 7 -35.03 -81.84 10.60
N PHE A 8 -36.17 -82.43 10.21
CA PHE A 8 -37.33 -81.66 9.74
C PHE A 8 -38.14 -81.01 10.87
N PHE A 9 -38.23 -81.65 12.04
CA PHE A 9 -38.92 -81.10 13.23
C PHE A 9 -38.01 -80.76 14.41
N SER A 10 -36.69 -80.71 14.18
CA SER A 10 -35.83 -79.79 14.92
C SER A 10 -36.24 -78.31 14.65
N PHE A 11 -36.89 -78.05 13.51
CA PHE A 11 -37.24 -76.69 13.08
C PHE A 11 -38.41 -76.04 13.85
N VAL A 12 -39.46 -76.78 14.23
CA VAL A 12 -40.55 -76.24 15.08
C VAL A 12 -40.31 -76.50 16.58
N LEU A 13 -39.12 -76.97 16.94
CA LEU A 13 -38.61 -76.85 18.32
C LEU A 13 -38.34 -75.38 18.72
N ILE A 14 -38.49 -74.43 17.79
CA ILE A 14 -38.15 -73.00 17.93
C ILE A 14 -39.39 -72.08 17.89
N VAL A 15 -40.60 -72.61 17.61
CA VAL A 15 -41.86 -71.85 17.55
C VAL A 15 -42.97 -72.62 18.29
N SER A 16 -43.37 -72.30 19.53
CA SER A 16 -42.92 -71.22 20.41
C SER A 16 -42.92 -71.65 21.88
N LEU A 17 -41.78 -71.52 22.57
CA LEU A 17 -41.66 -71.76 24.01
C LEU A 17 -42.22 -70.57 24.83
N SER A 18 -43.54 -70.50 25.04
CA SER A 18 -44.17 -69.63 26.05
C SER A 18 -45.64 -70.00 26.31
N PHE A 19 -45.88 -71.04 27.12
CA PHE A 19 -47.16 -71.26 27.82
C PHE A 19 -46.86 -71.70 29.27
N GLY A 20 -46.46 -70.72 30.09
CA GLY A 20 -45.94 -70.97 31.44
C GLY A 20 -45.69 -69.71 32.27
N ALA A 21 -46.44 -68.63 32.03
CA ALA A 21 -46.44 -67.43 32.87
C ALA A 21 -47.80 -66.72 32.76
N THR A 22 -48.54 -66.65 33.87
CA THR A 22 -49.85 -65.97 33.93
C THR A 22 -49.64 -64.46 34.04
N PHE A 23 -49.32 -63.84 32.89
CA PHE A 23 -48.95 -62.44 32.70
C PHE A 23 -47.61 -62.02 33.32
N LYS A 24 -46.86 -61.16 32.61
CA LYS A 24 -45.49 -60.76 32.97
C LYS A 24 -45.39 -59.87 34.21
N ASP A 25 -46.49 -59.21 34.56
CA ASP A 25 -46.63 -58.16 35.57
C ASP A 25 -47.48 -58.60 36.77
N VAL A 26 -47.80 -59.89 36.90
CA VAL A 26 -48.54 -60.46 38.04
C VAL A 26 -47.61 -61.42 38.81
N PRO A 27 -46.93 -60.97 39.88
CA PRO A 27 -46.12 -61.83 40.72
C PRO A 27 -46.93 -62.98 41.34
N VAL A 28 -46.33 -64.16 41.48
CA VAL A 28 -46.98 -65.36 42.04
C VAL A 28 -47.47 -65.16 43.48
N ASN A 29 -46.85 -64.24 44.23
CA ASN A 29 -47.22 -63.84 45.59
C ASN A 29 -48.15 -62.61 45.65
N HIS A 30 -48.66 -62.12 44.52
CA HIS A 30 -49.63 -61.01 44.50
C HIS A 30 -51.03 -61.52 44.91
N TRP A 31 -51.76 -60.77 45.72
CA TRP A 31 -53.07 -61.17 46.26
C TRP A 31 -54.10 -61.54 45.18
N ALA A 32 -54.02 -60.93 44.00
CA ALA A 32 -54.90 -61.20 42.88
C ALA A 32 -54.40 -62.33 41.95
N ALA A 33 -53.21 -62.89 42.17
CA ALA A 33 -52.58 -63.83 41.22
C ALA A 33 -53.45 -65.06 40.94
N GLU A 34 -54.01 -65.68 41.98
CA GLU A 34 -54.93 -66.82 41.83
C GLU A 34 -56.22 -66.43 41.09
N ALA A 35 -56.82 -65.27 41.42
CA ALA A 35 -58.05 -64.82 40.78
C ALA A 35 -57.85 -64.51 39.28
N VAL A 36 -56.73 -63.86 38.93
CA VAL A 36 -56.34 -63.57 37.55
C VAL A 36 -56.05 -64.86 36.78
N ASP A 37 -55.36 -65.81 37.39
CA ASP A 37 -55.08 -67.13 36.82
C ASP A 37 -56.36 -67.95 36.57
N GLN A 38 -57.27 -68.01 37.54
CA GLN A 38 -58.57 -68.67 37.38
C GLN A 38 -59.41 -68.00 36.27
N MET A 39 -59.52 -66.67 36.25
CA MET A 39 -60.26 -65.95 35.20
C MET A 39 -59.59 -66.03 33.82
N SER A 40 -58.27 -66.19 33.75
CA SER A 40 -57.57 -66.43 32.49
C SER A 40 -57.78 -67.86 31.98
N LYS A 41 -57.76 -68.87 32.87
CA LYS A 41 -58.05 -70.27 32.54
C LYS A 41 -59.49 -70.48 32.08
N LEU A 42 -60.44 -69.69 32.60
CA LEU A 42 -61.83 -69.64 32.15
C LEU A 42 -62.03 -68.80 30.86
N GLY A 43 -60.97 -68.26 30.26
CA GLY A 43 -61.02 -67.45 29.04
C GLY A 43 -61.69 -66.08 29.20
N VAL A 44 -62.10 -65.70 30.42
CA VAL A 44 -62.75 -64.42 30.72
C VAL A 44 -61.78 -63.27 30.50
N ILE A 45 -60.55 -63.41 31.00
CA ILE A 45 -59.47 -62.43 30.90
C ILE A 45 -58.39 -62.97 29.96
N THR A 46 -57.92 -62.13 29.03
CA THR A 46 -56.90 -62.50 28.03
C THR A 46 -55.65 -61.61 28.05
N GLY A 47 -55.61 -60.62 28.96
CA GLY A 47 -54.52 -59.64 29.03
C GLY A 47 -54.36 -58.79 27.77
N MET A 48 -53.17 -58.20 27.64
CA MET A 48 -52.76 -57.27 26.59
C MET A 48 -51.76 -57.93 25.61
N PRO A 49 -51.62 -57.43 24.37
CA PRO A 49 -50.76 -58.05 23.33
C PRO A 49 -49.27 -58.15 23.66
N ASP A 50 -48.79 -57.39 24.65
CA ASP A 50 -47.43 -57.45 25.18
C ASP A 50 -47.21 -58.58 26.21
N GLY A 51 -48.28 -59.27 26.63
CA GLY A 51 -48.28 -60.29 27.66
C GLY A 51 -48.49 -59.77 29.10
N THR A 52 -49.03 -58.57 29.27
CA THR A 52 -49.36 -57.97 30.58
C THR A 52 -50.85 -58.04 30.93
N PHE A 53 -51.16 -57.96 32.23
CA PHE A 53 -52.51 -57.86 32.79
C PHE A 53 -52.93 -56.41 33.06
N GLN A 54 -51.96 -55.56 33.44
CA GLN A 54 -52.11 -54.14 33.74
C GLN A 54 -53.08 -53.83 34.89
N GLY A 55 -53.10 -54.68 35.93
CA GLY A 55 -54.09 -54.64 37.02
C GLY A 55 -54.18 -53.36 37.87
N ASN A 56 -53.23 -52.42 37.73
CA ASN A 56 -53.27 -51.10 38.36
C ASN A 56 -53.89 -50.00 37.46
N GLN A 57 -54.30 -50.34 36.22
CA GLN A 57 -54.92 -49.40 35.28
C GLN A 57 -56.45 -49.45 35.35
N SER A 58 -57.09 -48.31 35.05
CA SER A 58 -58.55 -48.21 34.98
C SER A 58 -59.11 -49.03 33.81
N VAL A 59 -59.84 -50.10 34.12
CA VAL A 59 -60.52 -50.96 33.13
C VAL A 59 -61.50 -50.13 32.29
N THR A 60 -61.34 -50.16 30.96
CA THR A 60 -62.25 -49.45 30.06
C THR A 60 -63.64 -50.11 30.02
N ARG A 61 -64.68 -49.33 29.71
CA ARG A 61 -66.05 -49.85 29.53
C ARG A 61 -66.12 -51.01 28.52
N TYR A 62 -65.27 -51.00 27.50
CA TYR A 62 -65.15 -52.08 26.50
C TYR A 62 -64.56 -53.37 27.10
N GLN A 63 -63.43 -53.28 27.81
CA GLN A 63 -62.81 -54.43 28.48
C GLN A 63 -63.75 -55.05 29.53
N LEU A 64 -64.46 -54.21 30.30
CA LEU A 64 -65.45 -54.66 31.27
C LEU A 64 -66.62 -55.40 30.59
N ALA A 65 -67.21 -54.81 29.54
CA ALA A 65 -68.31 -55.44 28.80
C ALA A 65 -67.90 -56.77 28.16
N LEU A 66 -66.71 -56.85 27.57
CA LEU A 66 -66.17 -58.09 26.97
C LEU A 66 -65.93 -59.18 28.03
N SER A 67 -65.42 -58.81 29.21
CA SER A 67 -65.22 -59.75 30.32
C SER A 67 -66.56 -60.25 30.89
N LEU A 68 -67.55 -59.36 31.05
CA LEU A 68 -68.90 -59.74 31.49
C LEU A 68 -69.60 -60.67 30.49
N TYR A 69 -69.47 -60.43 29.19
CA TYR A 69 -70.01 -61.30 28.14
C TYR A 69 -69.40 -62.71 28.19
N ARG A 70 -68.07 -62.81 28.35
CA ARG A 70 -67.37 -64.11 28.50
C ARG A 70 -67.79 -64.83 29.78
N LEU A 71 -67.90 -64.10 30.90
CA LEU A 71 -68.33 -64.64 32.19
C LEU A 71 -69.79 -65.17 32.14
N TYR A 72 -70.68 -64.47 31.42
CA TYR A 72 -72.07 -64.92 31.25
C TYR A 72 -72.15 -66.31 30.60
N GLY A 73 -71.34 -66.59 29.56
CA GLY A 73 -71.27 -67.92 28.94
C GLY A 73 -70.85 -69.01 29.94
N VAL A 74 -69.75 -68.76 30.67
CA VAL A 74 -69.24 -69.69 31.70
C VAL A 74 -70.25 -69.95 32.82
N LEU A 75 -71.08 -68.96 33.18
CA LEU A 75 -72.14 -69.12 34.17
C LEU A 75 -73.35 -69.89 33.62
N ASN A 76 -73.78 -69.60 32.39
CA ASN A 76 -74.89 -70.29 31.73
C ASN A 76 -74.66 -71.81 31.67
N ASP A 77 -73.49 -72.23 31.18
CA ASP A 77 -73.16 -73.65 31.02
C ASP A 77 -73.09 -74.39 32.37
N ARG A 78 -72.73 -73.69 33.44
CA ARG A 78 -72.74 -74.19 34.82
C ARG A 78 -74.13 -74.22 35.46
N ILE A 79 -75.08 -73.41 35.00
CA ILE A 79 -76.47 -73.41 35.48
C ILE A 79 -77.25 -74.55 34.81
N SER A 80 -77.14 -74.71 33.49
CA SER A 80 -77.79 -75.80 32.72
C SER A 80 -77.33 -77.22 33.12
N SER A 81 -76.25 -77.34 33.90
CA SER A 81 -75.75 -78.61 34.44
C SER A 81 -76.21 -78.91 35.87
N VAL A 82 -76.87 -77.97 36.57
CA VAL A 82 -77.43 -78.17 37.93
C VAL A 82 -78.91 -78.58 37.91
N GLU A 83 -79.69 -78.06 36.96
CA GLU A 83 -81.16 -78.22 36.89
C GLU A 83 -81.64 -79.68 36.67
N LYS A 84 -80.73 -80.61 36.33
CA LYS A 84 -81.06 -81.97 35.91
C LYS A 84 -81.25 -83.00 37.04
N LYS A 85 -81.48 -82.57 38.29
CA LYS A 85 -81.64 -83.46 39.47
C LYS A 85 -82.62 -82.92 40.54
N ILE A 86 -83.82 -83.54 40.62
CA ILE A 86 -84.71 -83.82 41.79
C ILE A 86 -86.21 -83.45 41.55
N PRO A 87 -87.17 -84.41 41.71
CA PRO A 87 -88.62 -84.18 41.69
C PRO A 87 -89.29 -84.20 43.12
N THR A 88 -90.62 -84.17 43.21
CA THR A 88 -91.40 -83.64 44.36
C THR A 88 -92.43 -84.58 45.04
N THR A 89 -93.07 -84.05 46.10
CA THR A 89 -94.48 -84.25 46.60
C THR A 89 -94.88 -85.38 47.60
N THR A 90 -95.06 -84.97 48.87
CA THR A 90 -96.32 -84.93 49.70
C THR A 90 -97.14 -86.20 50.07
N SER A 91 -97.80 -86.16 51.25
CA SER A 91 -98.53 -87.25 51.94
C SER A 91 -100.07 -87.08 52.04
N THR A 92 -100.82 -88.15 52.36
CA THR A 92 -102.21 -88.09 52.92
C THR A 92 -102.56 -89.30 53.84
N THR A 93 -103.81 -89.46 54.32
CA THR A 93 -104.15 -90.04 55.65
C THR A 93 -105.37 -91.00 55.74
N ASN A 94 -105.53 -91.72 56.88
CA ASN A 94 -106.77 -92.35 57.46
C ASN A 94 -107.30 -93.68 56.83
N LYS A 95 -108.14 -94.56 57.44
CA LYS A 95 -108.91 -94.61 58.74
C LYS A 95 -109.38 -96.05 59.16
N THR A 96 -109.62 -96.28 60.47
CA THR A 96 -110.55 -97.22 61.23
C THR A 96 -111.05 -98.64 60.80
N GLN A 97 -111.07 -99.57 61.80
CA GLN A 97 -112.09 -100.63 62.15
C GLN A 97 -112.40 -101.80 61.15
N THR A 98 -113.03 -102.95 61.49
CA THR A 98 -113.72 -103.51 62.70
C THR A 98 -113.71 -105.06 62.73
N THR A 99 -114.05 -105.69 63.88
CA THR A 99 -114.60 -107.09 64.03
C THR A 99 -113.72 -108.29 63.59
N GLU A 100 -114.20 -109.55 63.56
CA GLU A 100 -114.48 -110.53 64.66
C GLU A 100 -114.98 -111.88 64.05
N ILE A 101 -115.05 -113.07 64.67
CA ILE A 101 -114.69 -113.66 65.99
C ILE A 101 -114.08 -115.08 65.68
N PRO A 102 -113.22 -115.72 66.52
CA PRO A 102 -113.72 -116.70 67.50
C PRO A 102 -112.86 -116.94 68.77
N ALA A 103 -113.49 -117.51 69.82
CA ALA A 103 -112.92 -118.28 70.95
C ALA A 103 -111.80 -117.70 71.86
N ASN A 104 -111.01 -116.70 71.46
CA ASN A 104 -109.93 -116.10 72.28
C ASN A 104 -110.18 -114.60 72.58
N LEU A 105 -111.46 -114.23 72.68
CA LEU A 105 -111.89 -112.84 72.57
C LEU A 105 -111.50 -111.99 73.79
N ASP A 106 -111.56 -112.52 75.02
CA ASP A 106 -111.23 -111.78 76.25
C ASP A 106 -109.75 -111.35 76.32
N THR A 107 -108.82 -112.22 75.91
CA THR A 107 -107.39 -111.90 75.80
C THR A 107 -107.15 -110.77 74.80
N GLN A 108 -107.84 -110.81 73.67
CA GLN A 108 -107.75 -109.78 72.65
C GLN A 108 -108.42 -108.47 73.10
N LEU A 109 -109.55 -108.51 73.80
CA LEU A 109 -110.22 -107.34 74.37
C LEU A 109 -109.34 -106.63 75.41
N LYS A 110 -108.67 -107.37 76.28
CA LYS A 110 -107.72 -106.81 77.25
C LYS A 110 -106.50 -106.17 76.58
N SER A 111 -105.92 -106.83 75.57
CA SER A 111 -104.83 -106.27 74.77
C SER A 111 -105.25 -105.00 74.02
N LEU A 112 -106.41 -105.01 73.38
CA LEU A 112 -106.95 -103.87 72.64
C LEU A 112 -107.30 -102.70 73.57
N SER A 113 -107.89 -102.98 74.74
CA SER A 113 -108.14 -101.99 75.80
C SER A 113 -106.84 -101.34 76.30
N GLY A 114 -105.79 -102.13 76.53
CA GLY A 114 -104.46 -101.61 76.88
C GLY A 114 -103.84 -100.75 75.78
N GLN A 115 -104.02 -101.11 74.50
CA GLN A 115 -103.60 -100.31 73.35
C GLN A 115 -104.40 -99.00 73.24
N ILE A 116 -105.71 -99.02 73.47
CA ILE A 116 -106.58 -97.83 73.51
C ILE A 116 -106.14 -96.88 74.64
N LEU A 117 -105.86 -97.40 75.84
CA LEU A 117 -105.30 -96.60 76.94
C LEU A 117 -103.93 -96.00 76.59
N SER A 118 -103.06 -96.79 75.94
CA SER A 118 -101.74 -96.34 75.47
C SER A 118 -101.85 -95.21 74.43
N LEU A 119 -102.82 -95.29 73.52
CA LEU A 119 -103.10 -94.26 72.52
C LEU A 119 -103.70 -93.00 73.15
N ALA A 120 -104.71 -93.13 74.03
CA ALA A 120 -105.30 -91.99 74.74
C ALA A 120 -104.29 -91.23 75.62
N ASN A 121 -103.32 -91.92 76.20
CA ASN A 121 -102.22 -91.28 76.94
C ASN A 121 -101.21 -90.60 76.00
N LYS A 122 -101.02 -91.10 74.76
CA LYS A 122 -100.21 -90.43 73.73
C LYS A 122 -100.91 -89.19 73.17
N ASP A 123 -102.22 -89.21 72.95
CA ASP A 123 -103.00 -88.03 72.56
C ASP A 123 -102.83 -86.90 73.58
N LYS A 124 -103.08 -87.17 74.89
CA LYS A 124 -102.83 -86.19 75.95
C LYS A 124 -101.39 -85.66 75.98
N THR A 125 -100.41 -86.48 75.61
CA THR A 125 -98.99 -86.08 75.50
C THR A 125 -98.74 -85.22 74.25
N ILE A 126 -99.49 -85.41 73.17
CA ILE A 126 -99.46 -84.59 71.95
C ILE A 126 -100.16 -83.25 72.22
N ASP A 127 -101.33 -83.24 72.85
CA ASP A 127 -102.05 -82.03 73.28
C ASP A 127 -101.16 -81.16 74.17
N SER A 128 -100.58 -81.73 75.23
CA SER A 128 -99.64 -81.03 76.13
C SER A 128 -98.44 -80.43 75.38
N ARG A 129 -97.99 -81.08 74.28
CA ARG A 129 -96.90 -80.57 73.45
C ARG A 129 -97.36 -79.52 72.45
N LEU A 130 -98.60 -79.55 72.00
CA LEU A 130 -99.22 -78.51 71.17
C LEU A 130 -99.47 -77.23 72.00
N ASP A 131 -99.94 -77.35 73.23
CA ASP A 131 -100.08 -76.21 74.16
C ASP A 131 -98.73 -75.54 74.44
N ILE A 132 -97.68 -76.33 74.72
CA ILE A 132 -96.31 -75.82 74.91
C ILE A 132 -95.76 -75.19 73.62
N LEU A 133 -96.01 -75.80 72.45
CA LEU A 133 -95.57 -75.23 71.16
C LEU A 133 -96.28 -73.92 70.85
N THR A 134 -97.57 -73.80 71.21
CA THR A 134 -98.37 -72.59 71.04
C THR A 134 -97.87 -71.47 71.96
N GLN A 135 -97.65 -71.76 73.25
CA GLN A 135 -97.03 -70.82 74.20
C GLN A 135 -95.63 -70.35 73.74
N ASN A 136 -94.82 -71.26 73.19
CA ASN A 136 -93.52 -70.91 72.63
C ASN A 136 -93.61 -70.02 71.37
N LEU A 137 -94.64 -70.20 70.52
CA LEU A 137 -94.90 -69.35 69.36
C LEU A 137 -95.41 -67.96 69.78
N GLU A 138 -96.28 -67.88 70.79
CA GLU A 138 -96.74 -66.62 71.37
C GLU A 138 -95.58 -65.84 72.01
N ALA A 139 -94.70 -66.52 72.76
CA ALA A 139 -93.49 -65.94 73.31
C ALA A 139 -92.55 -65.43 72.20
N LEU A 140 -92.29 -66.24 71.17
CA LEU A 140 -91.42 -65.85 70.06
C LEU A 140 -91.99 -64.67 69.24
N ASN A 141 -93.32 -64.58 69.08
CA ASN A 141 -93.94 -63.41 68.45
C ASN A 141 -93.75 -62.15 69.31
N LYS A 142 -93.91 -62.27 70.64
CA LYS A 142 -93.68 -61.16 71.57
C LYS A 142 -92.23 -60.69 71.56
N ASP A 143 -91.26 -61.60 71.48
CA ASP A 143 -89.84 -61.27 71.33
C ASP A 143 -89.58 -60.58 69.97
N LEU A 144 -90.22 -61.03 68.89
CA LEU A 144 -90.13 -60.39 67.57
C LEU A 144 -90.69 -58.96 67.57
N ASP A 145 -91.81 -58.71 68.24
CA ASP A 145 -92.37 -57.36 68.41
C ASP A 145 -91.47 -56.48 69.30
N SER A 146 -90.77 -57.05 70.29
CA SER A 146 -89.72 -56.34 71.05
C SER A 146 -88.55 -55.95 70.15
N VAL A 147 -87.97 -56.90 69.40
CA VAL A 147 -86.84 -56.65 68.48
C VAL A 147 -87.21 -55.60 67.42
N LYS A 148 -88.44 -55.63 66.90
CA LYS A 148 -88.97 -54.63 65.96
C LYS A 148 -89.09 -53.24 66.59
N THR A 149 -89.44 -53.18 67.88
CA THR A 149 -89.48 -51.94 68.67
C THR A 149 -88.06 -51.41 68.90
N ASP A 150 -87.10 -52.28 69.27
CA ASP A 150 -85.70 -51.93 69.49
C ASP A 150 -85.03 -51.41 68.19
N VAL A 151 -85.25 -52.07 67.06
CA VAL A 151 -84.77 -51.62 65.73
C VAL A 151 -85.36 -50.25 65.35
N SER A 152 -86.63 -49.99 65.69
CA SER A 152 -87.27 -48.69 65.46
C SER A 152 -86.67 -47.60 66.36
N GLY A 153 -86.38 -47.92 67.63
CA GLY A 153 -85.65 -47.05 68.55
C GLY A 153 -84.24 -46.74 68.06
N LEU A 154 -83.50 -47.76 67.61
CA LEU A 154 -82.14 -47.62 67.08
C LEU A 154 -82.09 -46.75 65.81
N LYS A 155 -83.10 -46.88 64.92
CA LYS A 155 -83.27 -46.00 63.76
C LYS A 155 -83.49 -44.54 64.16
N SER A 156 -84.33 -44.30 65.17
CA SER A 156 -84.57 -42.96 65.71
C SER A 156 -83.31 -42.34 66.34
N LEU A 157 -82.55 -43.12 67.11
CA LEU A 157 -81.26 -42.70 67.68
C LEU A 157 -80.22 -42.39 66.59
N TYR A 158 -80.17 -43.15 65.49
CA TYR A 158 -79.30 -42.87 64.35
C TYR A 158 -79.68 -41.55 63.66
N ASP A 159 -80.96 -41.31 63.39
CA ASP A 159 -81.41 -40.06 62.75
C ASP A 159 -81.14 -38.84 63.65
N ALA A 160 -81.35 -38.98 64.96
CA ALA A 160 -81.01 -37.97 65.95
C ALA A 160 -79.49 -37.71 66.05
N LEU A 161 -78.65 -38.76 65.91
CA LEU A 161 -77.20 -38.61 65.85
C LEU A 161 -76.76 -37.89 64.57
N VAL A 162 -77.35 -38.19 63.42
CA VAL A 162 -77.07 -37.48 62.15
C VAL A 162 -77.48 -36.01 62.25
N GLN A 163 -78.63 -35.70 62.87
CA GLN A 163 -78.99 -34.31 63.19
C GLN A 163 -77.97 -33.66 64.13
N LYS A 164 -77.58 -34.30 65.25
CA LYS A 164 -76.58 -33.76 66.18
C LYS A 164 -75.21 -33.52 65.54
N VAL A 165 -74.75 -34.41 64.66
CA VAL A 165 -73.50 -34.22 63.90
C VAL A 165 -73.63 -33.06 62.92
N THR A 166 -74.80 -32.89 62.28
CA THR A 166 -75.08 -31.76 61.39
C THR A 166 -75.11 -30.45 62.17
N GLU A 167 -75.87 -30.39 63.28
CA GLU A 167 -75.90 -29.26 64.21
C GLU A 167 -74.51 -28.90 64.73
N LEU A 168 -73.71 -29.87 65.17
CA LEU A 168 -72.33 -29.65 65.62
C LEU A 168 -71.46 -29.06 64.50
N ARG A 169 -71.63 -29.51 63.25
CA ARG A 169 -70.90 -28.95 62.10
C ARG A 169 -71.30 -27.50 61.82
N THR A 170 -72.60 -27.18 61.85
CA THR A 170 -73.08 -25.80 61.68
C THR A 170 -72.67 -24.92 62.86
N LEU A 171 -72.76 -25.44 64.09
CA LEU A 171 -72.38 -24.75 65.32
C LEU A 171 -70.90 -24.43 65.29
N VAL A 172 -70.02 -25.40 64.97
CA VAL A 172 -68.58 -25.17 64.78
C VAL A 172 -68.36 -24.04 63.78
N ALA A 173 -69.01 -24.07 62.60
CA ALA A 173 -68.86 -23.02 61.59
C ALA A 173 -69.30 -21.61 62.05
N VAL A 174 -70.26 -21.49 62.99
CA VAL A 174 -70.67 -20.20 63.56
C VAL A 174 -70.04 -19.86 64.92
N THR A 175 -69.33 -20.79 65.57
CA THR A 175 -68.56 -20.49 66.78
C THR A 175 -67.44 -19.49 66.45
N PRO A 176 -67.00 -18.68 67.44
CA PRO A 176 -65.82 -17.84 67.29
C PRO A 176 -64.61 -18.62 66.75
N THR A 177 -64.40 -19.86 67.23
CA THR A 177 -63.32 -20.75 66.77
C THR A 177 -63.40 -21.11 65.29
N GLY A 178 -64.57 -21.49 64.77
CA GLY A 178 -64.73 -21.82 63.35
C GLY A 178 -64.68 -20.59 62.44
N GLN A 179 -65.18 -19.45 62.91
CA GLN A 179 -65.00 -18.17 62.23
C GLN A 179 -63.51 -17.79 62.16
N SER A 180 -62.78 -17.88 63.27
CA SER A 180 -61.32 -17.68 63.28
C SER A 180 -60.57 -18.64 62.35
N LEU A 181 -60.94 -19.92 62.29
CA LEU A 181 -60.36 -20.87 61.34
C LEU A 181 -60.60 -20.47 59.87
N ASN A 182 -61.78 -19.94 59.55
CA ASN A 182 -62.09 -19.44 58.22
C ASN A 182 -61.32 -18.16 57.89
N THR A 183 -61.16 -17.23 58.84
CA THR A 183 -60.29 -16.05 58.70
C THR A 183 -58.83 -16.47 58.48
N ILE A 184 -58.30 -17.39 59.28
CA ILE A 184 -56.93 -17.92 59.12
C ILE A 184 -56.75 -18.56 57.73
N ALA A 185 -57.74 -19.28 57.20
CA ALA A 185 -57.68 -19.84 55.86
C ALA A 185 -57.64 -18.75 54.76
N GLN A 186 -58.37 -17.65 54.94
CA GLN A 186 -58.31 -16.48 54.06
C GLN A 186 -56.95 -15.77 54.16
N ASP A 187 -56.43 -15.57 55.36
CA ASP A 187 -55.12 -14.95 55.59
C ASP A 187 -53.97 -15.79 55.02
N VAL A 188 -54.01 -17.12 55.15
CA VAL A 188 -53.05 -18.03 54.49
C VAL A 188 -53.12 -17.92 52.97
N SER A 189 -54.32 -17.74 52.39
CA SER A 189 -54.49 -17.49 50.95
C SER A 189 -53.89 -16.13 50.53
N ASN A 190 -54.14 -15.08 51.32
CA ASN A 190 -53.60 -13.74 51.10
C ASN A 190 -52.07 -13.72 51.20
N VAL A 191 -51.50 -14.38 52.21
CA VAL A 191 -50.04 -14.56 52.38
C VAL A 191 -49.45 -15.33 51.20
N LYS A 192 -50.10 -16.41 50.73
CA LYS A 192 -49.66 -17.14 49.53
C LYS A 192 -49.63 -16.25 48.29
N ASN A 193 -50.66 -15.43 48.08
CA ASN A 193 -50.70 -14.47 46.95
C ASN A 193 -49.57 -13.42 47.07
N ASN A 194 -49.33 -12.91 48.27
CA ASN A 194 -48.22 -11.98 48.52
C ASN A 194 -46.84 -12.61 48.26
N ILE A 195 -46.64 -13.88 48.61
CA ILE A 195 -45.42 -14.63 48.30
C ILE A 195 -45.24 -14.76 46.78
N THR A 196 -46.28 -15.12 46.03
CA THR A 196 -46.24 -15.21 44.55
C THR A 196 -45.90 -13.85 43.90
N ASN A 197 -46.44 -12.75 44.43
CA ASN A 197 -46.13 -11.40 43.98
C ASN A 197 -44.66 -11.03 44.27
N LEU A 198 -44.15 -11.36 45.47
CA LEU A 198 -42.75 -11.15 45.83
C LEU A 198 -41.79 -11.97 44.95
N GLN A 199 -42.12 -13.22 44.65
CA GLN A 199 -41.36 -14.08 43.73
C GLN A 199 -41.31 -13.47 42.31
N THR A 200 -42.43 -12.92 41.84
CA THR A 200 -42.52 -12.24 40.53
C THR A 200 -41.64 -10.99 40.50
N ASN A 201 -41.69 -10.16 41.55
CA ASN A 201 -40.86 -8.96 41.69
C ASN A 201 -39.36 -9.30 41.78
N LEU A 202 -39.00 -10.36 42.53
CA LEU A 202 -37.62 -10.86 42.62
C LEU A 202 -37.10 -11.34 41.26
N LYS A 203 -37.92 -12.02 40.46
CA LYS A 203 -37.54 -12.39 39.08
C LYS A 203 -37.29 -11.14 38.24
N GLY A 204 -38.19 -10.16 38.25
CA GLY A 204 -38.03 -8.90 37.51
C GLY A 204 -36.75 -8.14 37.91
N LEU A 205 -36.40 -8.14 39.20
CA LEU A 205 -35.13 -7.57 39.68
C LEU A 205 -33.91 -8.35 39.18
N SER A 206 -33.98 -9.69 39.13
CA SER A 206 -32.93 -10.55 38.55
C SER A 206 -32.76 -10.32 37.03
N ASP A 207 -33.86 -10.17 36.29
CA ASP A 207 -33.84 -9.88 34.85
C ASP A 207 -33.20 -8.51 34.57
N ASN A 208 -33.52 -7.51 35.41
CA ASN A 208 -32.90 -6.19 35.39
C ASN A 208 -31.41 -6.23 35.72
N PHE A 209 -30.99 -7.03 36.71
CA PHE A 209 -29.58 -7.18 37.07
C PHE A 209 -28.77 -7.86 35.94
N ALA A 210 -29.30 -8.90 35.31
CA ALA A 210 -28.69 -9.52 34.13
C ALA A 210 -28.55 -8.51 32.98
N THR A 211 -29.60 -7.72 32.73
CA THR A 211 -29.58 -6.64 31.72
C THR A 211 -28.56 -5.54 32.03
N LEU A 212 -28.31 -5.26 33.31
CA LEU A 212 -27.27 -4.32 33.74
C LEU A 212 -25.87 -4.92 33.55
N SER A 213 -25.66 -6.20 33.88
CA SER A 213 -24.39 -6.91 33.65
C SER A 213 -23.98 -6.84 32.18
N SER A 214 -24.86 -7.22 31.26
CA SER A 214 -24.55 -7.18 29.81
C SER A 214 -24.28 -5.76 29.27
N LYS A 215 -24.76 -4.71 29.96
CA LYS A 215 -24.40 -3.32 29.66
C LYS A 215 -23.01 -2.95 30.18
N VAL A 216 -22.61 -3.48 31.35
CA VAL A 216 -21.24 -3.35 31.89
C VAL A 216 -20.24 -4.08 30.99
N ASP A 217 -20.54 -5.32 30.58
CA ASP A 217 -19.70 -6.11 29.67
C ASP A 217 -19.50 -5.39 28.30
N SER A 218 -20.56 -4.73 27.81
CA SER A 218 -20.53 -3.90 26.60
C SER A 218 -19.76 -2.58 26.79
N LEU A 219 -19.69 -2.04 28.01
CA LEU A 219 -18.89 -0.85 28.33
C LEU A 219 -17.40 -1.20 28.45
N ASP A 220 -17.06 -2.29 29.13
CA ASP A 220 -15.69 -2.81 29.24
C ASP A 220 -15.09 -3.09 27.84
N SER A 221 -15.85 -3.79 26.99
CA SER A 221 -15.51 -4.02 25.58
C SER A 221 -15.25 -2.72 24.79
N LYS A 222 -15.93 -1.62 25.14
CA LYS A 222 -15.72 -0.30 24.51
C LYS A 222 -14.51 0.43 25.10
N VAL A 223 -14.25 0.33 26.40
CA VAL A 223 -13.06 0.89 27.05
C VAL A 223 -11.80 0.24 26.45
N SER A 224 -11.75 -1.09 26.37
CA SER A 224 -10.63 -1.82 25.74
C SER A 224 -10.42 -1.44 24.26
N ASN A 225 -11.51 -1.13 23.53
CA ASN A 225 -11.44 -0.58 22.17
C ASN A 225 -10.86 0.86 22.13
N VAL A 226 -11.16 1.68 23.14
CA VAL A 226 -10.56 3.03 23.28
C VAL A 226 -9.09 2.92 23.67
N ASP A 227 -8.70 2.04 24.59
CA ASP A 227 -7.30 1.85 25.00
C ASP A 227 -6.42 1.38 23.83
N SER A 228 -6.91 0.41 23.04
CA SER A 228 -6.19 -0.04 21.83
C SER A 228 -6.02 1.07 20.79
N LYS A 229 -6.96 2.02 20.69
CA LYS A 229 -6.83 3.24 19.85
C LYS A 229 -5.90 4.27 20.48
N LEU A 230 -5.94 4.46 21.79
CA LEU A 230 -5.05 5.37 22.50
C LEU A 230 -3.59 4.94 22.31
N ASN A 231 -3.30 3.65 22.33
CA ASN A 231 -1.98 3.09 22.05
C ASN A 231 -1.47 3.40 20.62
N THR A 232 -2.33 3.54 19.61
CA THR A 232 -1.89 3.95 18.25
C THR A 232 -1.69 5.47 18.13
N VAL A 233 -2.30 6.27 19.02
CA VAL A 233 -2.05 7.71 19.14
C VAL A 233 -0.77 7.99 19.93
N LEU A 234 -0.48 7.21 20.98
CA LEU A 234 0.69 7.38 21.86
C LEU A 234 2.04 7.21 21.12
N VAL A 235 2.07 6.51 19.98
CA VAL A 235 3.28 6.36 19.13
C VAL A 235 3.43 7.45 18.06
N LEU A 236 2.53 8.43 17.99
CA LEU A 236 2.66 9.56 17.06
C LEU A 236 3.84 10.50 17.36
N PRO A 237 4.19 10.83 18.63
CA PRO A 237 5.33 11.69 18.93
C PRO A 237 6.66 11.15 18.39
N ASP A 238 6.92 9.85 18.52
CA ASP A 238 8.14 9.23 18.00
C ASP A 238 8.19 9.27 16.46
N ARG A 239 7.04 9.09 15.81
CA ARG A 239 6.90 9.20 14.35
C ARG A 239 7.09 10.64 13.86
N ILE A 240 6.61 11.63 14.62
CA ILE A 240 6.84 13.06 14.33
C ILE A 240 8.33 13.37 14.46
N LYS A 241 8.96 12.98 15.57
CA LYS A 241 10.40 13.19 15.80
C LYS A 241 11.26 12.55 14.71
N ALA A 242 10.93 11.33 14.27
CA ALA A 242 11.62 10.70 13.15
C ALA A 242 11.47 11.48 11.82
N VAL A 243 10.35 12.18 11.60
CA VAL A 243 10.18 13.08 10.45
C VAL A 243 10.98 14.38 10.64
N GLU A 244 11.03 14.94 11.85
CA GLU A 244 11.83 16.13 12.17
C GLU A 244 13.34 15.88 11.97
N ASP A 245 13.86 14.76 12.47
CA ASP A 245 15.27 14.37 12.29
C ASP A 245 15.60 14.10 10.80
N ASN A 246 14.71 13.44 10.05
CA ASN A 246 14.88 13.26 8.61
C ASN A 246 14.87 14.60 7.84
N LEU A 247 13.95 15.50 8.15
CA LEU A 247 13.85 16.82 7.53
C LEU A 247 15.10 17.67 7.83
N LYS A 248 15.60 17.62 9.06
CA LYS A 248 16.83 18.28 9.50
C LYS A 248 18.06 17.77 8.74
N ASN A 249 18.18 16.46 8.55
CA ASN A 249 19.27 15.85 7.77
C ASN A 249 19.19 16.25 6.28
N PHE A 250 17.99 16.30 5.70
CA PHE A 250 17.77 16.79 4.33
C PHE A 250 18.18 18.26 4.18
N VAL A 251 17.73 19.14 5.08
CA VAL A 251 18.08 20.57 5.08
C VAL A 251 19.59 20.79 5.23
N GLN A 252 20.27 20.03 6.12
CA GLN A 252 21.73 20.10 6.24
C GLN A 252 22.46 19.67 4.96
N THR A 253 21.95 18.64 4.27
CA THR A 253 22.50 18.16 2.99
C THR A 253 22.38 19.24 1.92
N GLU A 254 21.21 19.86 1.79
CA GLU A 254 20.98 20.91 0.79
C GLU A 254 21.72 22.22 1.09
N VAL A 255 21.90 22.58 2.36
CA VAL A 255 22.79 23.70 2.74
C VAL A 255 24.24 23.40 2.33
N ALA A 256 24.72 22.17 2.53
CA ALA A 256 26.07 21.77 2.12
C ALA A 256 26.23 21.71 0.59
N ASN A 257 25.18 21.38 -0.16
CA ASN A 257 25.18 21.40 -1.62
C ASN A 257 25.20 22.84 -2.17
N ASN A 258 24.36 23.73 -1.62
CA ASN A 258 24.35 25.14 -1.99
C ASN A 258 25.68 25.85 -1.67
N ALA A 259 26.36 25.49 -0.58
CA ALA A 259 27.69 26.01 -0.26
C ALA A 259 28.73 25.67 -1.35
N LYS A 260 28.78 24.42 -1.82
CA LYS A 260 29.68 23.98 -2.92
C LYS A 260 29.37 24.72 -4.22
N LEU A 261 28.09 24.88 -4.57
CA LEU A 261 27.67 25.61 -5.77
C LEU A 261 28.08 27.09 -5.69
N ASN A 262 27.97 27.71 -4.51
CA ASN A 262 28.45 29.07 -4.30
C ASN A 262 29.98 29.18 -4.46
N ASP A 263 30.77 28.22 -3.96
CA ASP A 263 32.22 28.19 -4.19
C ASP A 263 32.59 28.04 -5.67
N GLU A 264 31.79 27.31 -6.46
CA GLU A 264 31.96 27.21 -7.92
C GLU A 264 31.59 28.52 -8.64
N ILE A 265 30.51 29.19 -8.22
CA ILE A 265 30.14 30.53 -8.71
C ILE A 265 31.26 31.55 -8.42
N VAL A 266 31.85 31.53 -7.22
CA VAL A 266 33.00 32.39 -6.89
C VAL A 266 34.19 32.12 -7.81
N LYS A 267 34.58 30.85 -8.02
CA LYS A 267 35.66 30.48 -8.95
C LYS A 267 35.37 30.91 -10.40
N LEU A 268 34.12 30.80 -10.85
CA LEU A 268 33.71 31.24 -12.17
C LEU A 268 33.79 32.77 -12.32
N ASN A 269 33.36 33.52 -11.30
CA ASN A 269 33.48 34.98 -11.26
C ASN A 269 34.94 35.44 -11.29
N THR A 270 35.86 34.74 -10.61
CA THR A 270 37.31 35.01 -10.73
C THR A 270 37.80 34.85 -12.17
N LYS A 271 37.45 33.74 -12.85
CA LYS A 271 37.81 33.53 -14.26
C LYS A 271 37.21 34.59 -15.20
N ILE A 272 36.00 35.08 -14.91
CA ILE A 272 35.39 36.19 -15.67
C ILE A 272 36.21 37.47 -15.51
N GLN A 273 36.74 37.77 -14.31
CA GLN A 273 37.65 38.91 -14.11
C GLN A 273 38.99 38.74 -14.84
N GLU A 274 39.56 37.53 -14.85
CA GLU A 274 40.77 37.21 -15.62
C GLU A 274 40.56 37.47 -17.13
N ILE A 275 39.46 36.95 -17.69
CA ILE A 275 39.08 37.17 -19.10
C ILE A 275 38.84 38.66 -19.40
N GLN A 276 38.18 39.40 -18.49
CA GLN A 276 37.97 40.84 -18.65
C GLN A 276 39.28 41.65 -18.65
N ASN A 277 40.32 41.18 -17.94
CA ASN A 277 41.64 41.82 -18.00
C ASN A 277 42.38 41.48 -19.30
N VAL A 278 42.41 40.21 -19.72
CA VAL A 278 42.96 39.80 -21.03
C VAL A 278 42.30 40.57 -22.18
N ASN A 279 40.99 40.85 -22.10
CA ASN A 279 40.30 41.62 -23.13
C ASN A 279 40.75 43.10 -23.17
N LYS A 280 41.09 43.72 -22.02
CA LYS A 280 41.69 45.07 -21.99
C LYS A 280 43.08 45.07 -22.64
N ASP A 281 43.89 44.05 -22.35
CA ASP A 281 45.23 43.90 -22.93
C ASP A 281 45.15 43.73 -24.46
N ILE A 282 44.16 42.98 -24.96
CA ILE A 282 43.86 42.85 -26.40
C ILE A 282 43.45 44.20 -27.01
N THR A 283 42.62 45.01 -26.34
CA THR A 283 42.27 46.36 -26.81
C THR A 283 43.52 47.25 -26.90
N ALA A 284 44.34 47.29 -25.84
CA ALA A 284 45.58 48.07 -25.82
C ALA A 284 46.62 47.60 -26.86
N LEU A 285 46.68 46.30 -27.17
CA LEU A 285 47.50 45.77 -28.26
C LEU A 285 46.97 46.18 -29.64
N SER A 286 45.65 46.23 -29.84
CA SER A 286 45.01 46.69 -31.07
C SER A 286 45.28 48.19 -31.32
N GLU A 287 45.13 49.04 -30.29
CA GLU A 287 45.48 50.46 -30.37
C GLU A 287 46.95 50.68 -30.74
N ARG A 288 47.86 49.89 -30.15
CA ARG A 288 49.29 49.92 -30.47
C ARG A 288 49.59 49.43 -31.89
N LEU A 289 48.86 48.45 -32.40
CA LEU A 289 48.98 47.99 -33.79
C LEU A 289 48.57 49.09 -34.77
N ASN A 290 47.40 49.71 -34.57
CA ASN A 290 46.91 50.82 -35.39
C ASN A 290 47.90 52.00 -35.42
N ALA A 291 48.55 52.30 -34.29
CA ALA A 291 49.60 53.32 -34.21
C ALA A 291 50.87 52.93 -35.01
N VAL A 292 51.27 51.66 -34.98
CA VAL A 292 52.39 51.15 -35.81
C VAL A 292 52.05 51.20 -37.30
N GLU A 293 50.84 50.81 -37.71
CA GLU A 293 50.39 50.89 -39.11
C GLU A 293 50.38 52.33 -39.63
N SER A 294 49.90 53.29 -38.82
CA SER A 294 49.94 54.73 -39.14
C SER A 294 51.38 55.25 -39.31
N ASN A 295 52.30 54.82 -38.44
CA ASN A 295 53.72 55.14 -38.57
C ASN A 295 54.35 54.53 -39.83
N VAL A 296 54.03 53.28 -40.16
CA VAL A 296 54.50 52.60 -41.38
C VAL A 296 53.97 53.28 -42.64
N ALA A 297 52.70 53.67 -42.67
CA ALA A 297 52.12 54.43 -43.78
C ALA A 297 52.81 55.81 -43.95
N SER A 298 53.10 56.49 -42.83
CA SER A 298 53.81 57.78 -42.83
C SER A 298 55.25 57.65 -43.34
N LEU A 299 55.99 56.63 -42.90
CA LEU A 299 57.34 56.32 -43.38
C LEU A 299 57.34 55.94 -44.87
N SER A 300 56.39 55.12 -45.32
CA SER A 300 56.23 54.73 -46.73
C SER A 300 55.99 55.95 -47.63
N LYS A 301 55.17 56.91 -47.17
CA LYS A 301 54.97 58.19 -47.85
C LYS A 301 56.26 59.02 -47.91
N ALA A 302 56.99 59.14 -46.81
CA ALA A 302 58.26 59.88 -46.76
C ALA A 302 59.33 59.27 -47.70
N ILE A 303 59.47 57.94 -47.70
CA ILE A 303 60.36 57.21 -48.62
C ILE A 303 59.96 57.45 -50.07
N THR A 304 58.66 57.42 -50.38
CA THR A 304 58.16 57.73 -51.75
C THR A 304 58.49 59.16 -52.18
N THR A 305 58.35 60.13 -51.26
CA THR A 305 58.73 61.53 -51.51
C THR A 305 60.23 61.67 -51.77
N GLU A 306 61.12 61.14 -50.91
CA GLU A 306 62.56 61.31 -51.15
C GLU A 306 63.05 60.49 -52.36
N THR A 307 62.45 59.33 -52.65
CA THR A 307 62.70 58.60 -53.92
C THR A 307 62.38 59.47 -55.14
N THR A 308 61.35 60.31 -55.06
CA THR A 308 61.00 61.27 -56.13
C THR A 308 62.00 62.44 -56.18
N ASN A 309 62.38 63.00 -55.02
CA ASN A 309 63.41 64.05 -54.94
C ASN A 309 64.76 63.59 -55.51
N LEU A 310 65.17 62.35 -55.21
CA LEU A 310 66.39 61.75 -55.73
C LEU A 310 66.33 61.56 -57.24
N LYS A 311 65.23 61.03 -57.80
CA LYS A 311 65.04 60.92 -59.26
C LYS A 311 65.09 62.27 -59.98
N ASN A 312 64.55 63.33 -59.36
CA ASN A 312 64.61 64.67 -59.94
C ASN A 312 66.05 65.22 -59.95
N LYS A 313 66.82 64.99 -58.89
CA LYS A 313 68.26 65.33 -58.83
C LYS A 313 69.08 64.53 -59.85
N ASP A 314 68.76 63.25 -60.04
CA ASP A 314 69.42 62.35 -61.00
C ASP A 314 69.24 62.85 -62.43
N ALA A 315 68.01 63.21 -62.81
CA ALA A 315 67.70 63.81 -64.11
C ALA A 315 68.34 65.20 -64.31
N GLU A 316 68.50 65.99 -63.24
CA GLU A 316 69.24 67.26 -63.28
C GLU A 316 70.76 67.04 -63.48
N ILE A 317 71.33 66.03 -62.84
CA ILE A 317 72.72 65.60 -63.02
C ILE A 317 72.96 65.14 -64.46
N ASP A 318 72.08 64.29 -65.01
CA ASP A 318 72.14 63.85 -66.41
C ASP A 318 72.09 65.02 -67.40
N LYS A 319 71.20 65.98 -67.17
CA LYS A 319 71.12 67.22 -67.97
C LYS A 319 72.42 68.00 -67.93
N ASN A 320 73.00 68.19 -66.74
CA ASN A 320 74.26 68.90 -66.56
C ASN A 320 75.46 68.15 -67.18
N ILE A 321 75.49 66.82 -67.08
CA ILE A 321 76.48 65.95 -67.73
C ILE A 321 76.40 66.09 -69.25
N ASN A 322 75.21 66.14 -69.84
CA ASN A 322 75.05 66.27 -71.28
C ASN A 322 75.44 67.68 -71.77
N ALA A 323 75.05 68.75 -71.06
CA ALA A 323 75.52 70.10 -71.38
C ALA A 323 77.06 70.21 -71.34
N LEU A 324 77.72 69.58 -70.38
CA LEU A 324 79.19 69.53 -70.30
C LEU A 324 79.83 68.70 -71.43
N LYS A 325 79.15 67.66 -71.96
CA LYS A 325 79.61 66.94 -73.17
C LYS A 325 79.50 67.82 -74.42
N ASP A 326 78.44 68.62 -74.53
CA ASP A 326 78.23 69.53 -75.65
C ASP A 326 79.28 70.67 -75.62
N GLU A 327 79.52 71.27 -74.46
CA GLU A 327 80.62 72.24 -74.25
C GLU A 327 81.99 71.65 -74.60
N LEU A 328 82.29 70.44 -74.13
CA LEU A 328 83.55 69.74 -74.45
C LEU A 328 83.67 69.43 -75.95
N THR A 329 82.56 69.13 -76.62
CA THR A 329 82.53 68.86 -78.07
C THR A 329 82.80 70.14 -78.87
N ASN A 330 82.22 71.27 -78.46
CA ASN A 330 82.48 72.58 -79.05
C ASN A 330 83.95 72.99 -78.86
N LEU A 331 84.47 72.91 -77.62
CA LEU A 331 85.88 73.21 -77.31
C LEU A 331 86.86 72.32 -78.09
N LYS A 332 86.49 71.06 -78.36
CA LYS A 332 87.28 70.17 -79.21
C LYS A 332 87.22 70.59 -80.68
N GLY A 333 86.07 71.06 -81.17
CA GLY A 333 85.94 71.67 -82.51
C GLY A 333 86.83 72.89 -82.67
N ASP A 334 86.74 73.83 -81.72
CA ASP A 334 87.60 75.03 -81.67
C ASP A 334 89.09 74.66 -81.66
N LEU A 335 89.49 73.62 -80.92
CA LEU A 335 90.87 73.14 -80.87
C LEU A 335 91.35 72.58 -82.22
N GLU A 336 90.53 71.82 -82.96
CA GLU A 336 90.91 71.32 -84.29
C GLU A 336 90.95 72.44 -85.34
N ILE A 337 90.09 73.47 -85.24
CA ILE A 337 90.18 74.68 -86.07
C ILE A 337 91.51 75.41 -85.80
N ASN A 338 91.83 75.69 -84.53
CA ASN A 338 93.08 76.36 -84.15
C ASN A 338 94.34 75.56 -84.58
N LYS A 339 94.29 74.22 -84.57
CA LYS A 339 95.36 73.37 -85.15
C LYS A 339 95.45 73.52 -86.66
N GLY A 340 94.33 73.58 -87.37
CA GLY A 340 94.27 73.81 -88.81
C GLY A 340 94.89 75.16 -89.20
N ASP A 341 94.50 76.23 -88.50
CA ASP A 341 95.05 77.58 -88.68
C ASP A 341 96.56 77.61 -88.40
N LEU A 342 97.02 76.94 -87.34
CA LEU A 342 98.46 76.81 -87.01
C LEU A 342 99.22 76.01 -88.08
N ALA A 343 98.63 74.95 -88.63
CA ALA A 343 99.22 74.17 -89.72
C ALA A 343 99.31 74.99 -91.02
N GLU A 344 98.30 75.78 -91.37
CA GLU A 344 98.35 76.70 -92.51
C GLU A 344 99.40 77.81 -92.29
N LEU A 345 99.49 78.34 -91.06
CA LEU A 345 100.47 79.35 -90.69
C LEU A 345 101.91 78.82 -90.86
N THR A 346 102.18 77.61 -90.36
CA THR A 346 103.53 77.02 -90.33
C THR A 346 103.95 76.35 -91.64
N ALA A 347 103.04 75.70 -92.36
CA ALA A 347 103.36 74.95 -93.58
C ALA A 347 103.15 75.75 -94.89
N VAL A 348 102.36 76.83 -94.88
CA VAL A 348 102.06 77.61 -96.10
C VAL A 348 102.47 79.07 -95.98
N LYS A 349 102.14 79.75 -94.88
CA LYS A 349 102.40 81.19 -94.73
C LYS A 349 103.85 81.49 -94.35
N LEU A 350 104.44 80.75 -93.41
CA LEU A 350 105.82 80.92 -92.99
C LEU A 350 106.83 80.64 -94.13
N PRO A 351 106.76 79.52 -94.87
CA PRO A 351 107.76 79.22 -95.91
C PRO A 351 107.68 80.17 -97.11
N LYS A 352 106.47 80.67 -97.45
CA LYS A 352 106.32 81.75 -98.44
C LYS A 352 106.99 83.05 -97.99
N LEU A 353 106.89 83.39 -96.70
CA LEU A 353 107.54 84.58 -96.16
C LEU A 353 109.07 84.44 -96.17
N GLU A 354 109.59 83.24 -95.88
CA GLU A 354 111.03 82.91 -96.01
C GLU A 354 111.51 82.95 -97.47
N GLU A 355 110.69 82.50 -98.43
CA GLU A 355 110.99 82.57 -99.86
C GLU A 355 110.96 84.02 -100.40
N GLU A 356 109.98 84.83 -99.98
CA GLU A 356 109.97 86.27 -100.24
C GLU A 356 111.25 86.94 -99.70
N LEU A 357 111.62 86.64 -98.44
CA LEU A 357 112.82 87.17 -97.78
C LEU A 357 114.12 86.88 -98.56
N LYS A 358 114.18 85.73 -99.23
CA LYS A 358 115.36 85.25 -99.96
C LYS A 358 115.55 85.93 -101.32
N SER A 359 114.55 86.68 -101.79
CA SER A 359 114.47 87.14 -103.19
C SER A 359 114.83 88.61 -103.44
N LYS A 360 114.80 89.49 -102.41
CA LYS A 360 115.02 90.93 -102.57
C LYS A 360 115.76 91.57 -101.40
N ALA A 361 117.00 91.99 -101.67
CA ALA A 361 117.72 92.95 -100.84
C ALA A 361 117.57 94.35 -101.45
N ASP A 362 116.65 95.16 -100.91
CA ASP A 362 116.51 96.57 -101.27
C ASP A 362 115.88 97.35 -100.11
N GLU A 363 116.43 98.51 -99.77
CA GLU A 363 116.28 99.14 -98.44
C GLU A 363 114.84 99.58 -98.11
N LYS A 364 114.03 99.87 -99.14
CA LYS A 364 112.60 100.20 -98.98
C LYS A 364 111.78 99.03 -98.43
N ALA A 365 112.13 97.78 -98.78
CA ALA A 365 111.41 96.61 -98.31
C ALA A 365 111.52 96.42 -96.79
N VAL A 366 112.63 96.85 -96.18
CA VAL A 366 112.89 96.72 -94.73
C VAL A 366 111.87 97.52 -93.90
N SER A 367 111.40 98.66 -94.40
CA SER A 367 110.38 99.47 -93.72
C SER A 367 109.02 98.75 -93.70
N GLU A 368 108.57 98.26 -94.86
CA GLU A 368 107.32 97.47 -94.97
C GLU A 368 107.42 96.12 -94.24
N LEU A 369 108.62 95.54 -94.12
CA LEU A 369 108.88 94.37 -93.29
C LEU A 369 108.82 94.68 -91.79
N ASN A 370 109.37 95.80 -91.32
CA ASN A 370 109.22 96.22 -89.91
C ASN A 370 107.75 96.53 -89.56
N GLU A 371 107.00 97.14 -90.47
CA GLU A 371 105.55 97.33 -90.34
C GLU A 371 104.83 95.97 -90.20
N LYS A 372 105.12 95.00 -91.07
CA LYS A 372 104.57 93.63 -91.00
C LYS A 372 105.02 92.87 -89.75
N VAL A 373 106.29 92.98 -89.33
CA VAL A 373 106.83 92.33 -88.13
C VAL A 373 106.22 92.93 -86.87
N SER A 374 105.98 94.25 -86.83
CA SER A 374 105.20 94.90 -85.77
C SER A 374 103.76 94.38 -85.74
N GLN A 375 103.09 94.26 -86.88
CA GLN A 375 101.75 93.67 -86.97
C GLN A 375 101.70 92.18 -86.56
N ILE A 376 102.75 91.41 -86.87
CA ILE A 376 102.90 90.01 -86.44
C ILE A 376 103.15 89.94 -84.93
N GLY A 377 104.03 90.79 -84.36
CA GLY A 377 104.28 90.87 -82.93
C GLY A 377 103.04 91.27 -82.13
N ASN A 378 102.27 92.25 -82.63
CA ASN A 378 100.98 92.62 -82.05
C ASN A 378 99.96 91.48 -82.12
N LYS A 379 99.92 90.70 -83.21
CA LYS A 379 99.08 89.49 -83.30
C LYS A 379 99.55 88.39 -82.35
N LEU A 380 100.86 88.17 -82.23
CA LEU A 380 101.45 87.18 -81.33
C LEU A 380 101.14 87.53 -79.86
N SER A 381 101.32 88.79 -79.45
CA SER A 381 100.96 89.25 -78.11
C SER A 381 99.45 89.12 -77.83
N ASN A 382 98.59 89.43 -78.81
CA ASN A 382 97.14 89.16 -78.68
C ASN A 382 96.81 87.66 -78.55
N ILE A 383 97.59 86.77 -79.19
CA ILE A 383 97.47 85.32 -79.04
C ILE A 383 97.97 84.89 -77.65
N GLU A 384 99.10 85.38 -77.16
CA GLU A 384 99.60 85.11 -75.80
C GLU A 384 98.59 85.56 -74.73
N VAL A 385 98.04 86.77 -74.85
CA VAL A 385 96.96 87.26 -73.98
C VAL A 385 95.71 86.37 -74.07
N SER A 386 95.38 85.86 -75.26
CA SER A 386 94.25 84.94 -75.44
C SER A 386 94.50 83.57 -74.81
N VAL A 387 95.71 83.02 -74.92
CA VAL A 387 96.14 81.77 -74.28
C VAL A 387 96.10 81.92 -72.76
N ILE A 388 96.70 82.98 -72.21
CA ILE A 388 96.64 83.30 -70.78
C ILE A 388 95.18 83.42 -70.30
N ASN A 389 94.29 84.01 -71.10
CA ASN A 389 92.87 84.12 -70.76
C ASN A 389 92.14 82.75 -70.80
N VAL A 390 92.56 81.83 -71.68
CA VAL A 390 92.09 80.43 -71.70
C VAL A 390 92.62 79.65 -70.50
N GLU A 391 93.89 79.77 -70.15
CA GLU A 391 94.50 79.13 -68.97
C GLU A 391 93.86 79.61 -67.65
N ASN A 392 93.56 80.91 -67.55
CA ASN A 392 92.83 81.47 -66.42
C ASN A 392 91.39 80.97 -66.33
N LYS A 393 90.67 80.88 -67.46
CA LYS A 393 89.33 80.27 -67.52
C LYS A 393 89.37 78.79 -67.11
N LEU A 394 90.32 78.02 -67.65
CA LEU A 394 90.49 76.60 -67.33
C LEU A 394 90.79 76.39 -65.85
N SER A 395 91.67 77.21 -65.26
CA SER A 395 92.01 77.19 -63.83
C SER A 395 90.81 77.54 -62.94
N SER A 396 89.98 78.51 -63.37
CA SER A 396 88.72 78.85 -62.69
C SER A 396 87.73 77.69 -62.73
N SER A 397 87.54 77.05 -63.90
CA SER A 397 86.67 75.88 -64.05
C SER A 397 87.14 74.68 -63.22
N ILE A 398 88.45 74.39 -63.20
CA ILE A 398 89.05 73.35 -62.34
C ILE A 398 88.78 73.65 -60.86
N THR A 399 88.93 74.91 -60.44
CA THR A 399 88.64 75.34 -59.05
C THR A 399 87.16 75.15 -58.70
N GLN A 400 86.25 75.47 -59.60
CA GLN A 400 84.80 75.24 -59.41
C GLN A 400 84.44 73.75 -59.36
N VAL A 401 85.06 72.91 -60.19
CA VAL A 401 84.88 71.45 -60.17
C VAL A 401 85.38 70.89 -58.83
N ASN A 402 86.59 71.24 -58.39
CA ASN A 402 87.14 70.78 -57.12
C ASN A 402 86.28 71.22 -55.91
N SER A 403 85.72 72.44 -55.95
CA SER A 403 84.78 72.93 -54.94
C SER A 403 83.49 72.07 -54.89
N LYS A 404 82.89 71.78 -56.06
CA LYS A 404 81.70 70.91 -56.16
C LYS A 404 81.99 69.47 -55.72
N VAL A 405 83.16 68.91 -56.05
CA VAL A 405 83.57 67.58 -55.57
C VAL A 405 83.67 67.56 -54.04
N SER A 406 84.34 68.55 -53.43
CA SER A 406 84.43 68.64 -51.97
C SER A 406 83.07 68.83 -51.29
N GLU A 407 82.11 69.49 -51.94
CA GLU A 407 80.73 69.61 -51.45
C GLU A 407 79.96 68.28 -51.54
N ILE A 408 80.21 67.49 -52.60
CA ILE A 408 79.64 66.14 -52.78
C ILE A 408 80.23 65.16 -51.75
N ASP A 409 81.54 65.20 -51.50
CA ASP A 409 82.19 64.40 -50.45
C ASP A 409 81.62 64.71 -49.06
N GLY A 410 81.46 66.01 -48.74
CA GLY A 410 80.86 66.46 -47.49
C GLY A 410 79.39 66.04 -47.31
N LYS A 411 78.62 65.94 -48.40
CA LYS A 411 77.25 65.38 -48.39
C LYS A 411 77.27 63.86 -48.23
N THR A 412 78.20 63.18 -48.91
CA THR A 412 78.35 61.72 -48.86
C THR A 412 78.71 61.24 -47.46
N LEU A 413 79.62 61.93 -46.76
CA LEU A 413 79.98 61.66 -45.37
C LEU A 413 78.76 61.78 -44.44
N LYS A 414 77.99 62.87 -44.52
CA LYS A 414 76.79 63.06 -43.69
C LYS A 414 75.72 61.98 -43.93
N ASN A 415 75.48 61.63 -45.19
CA ASN A 415 74.55 60.54 -45.54
C ASN A 415 75.03 59.20 -44.96
N GLN A 416 76.35 58.95 -44.94
CA GLN A 416 76.94 57.74 -44.37
C GLN A 416 76.83 57.70 -42.84
N GLU A 417 76.96 58.83 -42.15
CA GLU A 417 76.69 58.96 -40.71
C GLU A 417 75.21 58.65 -40.39
N GLU A 418 74.27 59.19 -41.17
CA GLU A 418 72.83 58.98 -40.98
C GLU A 418 72.42 57.51 -41.25
N ILE A 419 72.97 56.87 -42.29
CA ILE A 419 72.81 55.43 -42.54
C ILE A 419 73.32 54.59 -41.36
N ASN A 420 74.44 54.98 -40.75
CA ASN A 420 74.98 54.27 -39.58
C ASN A 420 74.09 54.44 -38.34
N LYS A 421 73.51 55.63 -38.12
CA LYS A 421 72.52 55.89 -37.07
C LYS A 421 71.26 55.03 -37.26
N LEU A 422 70.69 55.02 -38.47
CA LEU A 422 69.48 54.24 -38.79
C LEU A 422 69.69 52.72 -38.66
N LYS A 423 70.91 52.21 -38.91
CA LYS A 423 71.27 50.82 -38.60
C LYS A 423 71.25 50.52 -37.10
N ALA A 424 71.79 51.42 -36.27
CA ALA A 424 71.81 51.23 -34.82
C ALA A 424 70.39 51.24 -34.23
N GLU A 425 69.52 52.16 -34.69
CA GLU A 425 68.11 52.22 -34.28
C GLU A 425 67.34 50.95 -34.68
N ASN A 426 67.59 50.39 -35.86
CA ASN A 426 66.97 49.12 -36.29
C ASN A 426 67.37 47.92 -35.40
N GLU A 427 68.64 47.77 -35.05
CA GLU A 427 69.08 46.65 -34.18
C GLU A 427 68.58 46.79 -32.73
N ASP A 428 68.32 48.00 -32.23
CA ASP A 428 67.65 48.22 -30.95
C ASP A 428 66.15 47.85 -31.00
N LEU A 429 65.42 48.30 -32.04
CA LEU A 429 64.03 47.92 -32.27
C LEU A 429 63.86 46.39 -32.38
N LYS A 430 64.78 45.72 -33.08
CA LYS A 430 64.84 44.26 -33.24
C LYS A 430 65.03 43.53 -31.91
N LYS A 431 65.87 44.04 -31.00
CA LYS A 431 66.03 43.50 -29.63
C LYS A 431 64.76 43.67 -28.80
N LYS A 432 64.12 44.84 -28.88
CA LYS A 432 62.84 45.12 -28.20
C LYS A 432 61.72 44.20 -28.69
N LEU A 433 61.69 43.90 -30.00
CA LEU A 433 60.76 42.93 -30.60
C LEU A 433 61.02 41.50 -30.06
N GLN A 434 62.28 41.07 -29.98
CA GLN A 434 62.64 39.76 -29.42
C GLN A 434 62.25 39.63 -27.93
N GLN A 435 62.53 40.63 -27.10
CA GLN A 435 62.08 40.64 -25.69
C GLN A 435 60.55 40.58 -25.57
N THR A 436 59.84 41.31 -26.43
CA THR A 436 58.36 41.29 -26.46
C THR A 436 57.82 39.91 -26.85
N SER A 437 58.51 39.19 -27.74
CA SER A 437 58.16 37.82 -28.10
C SER A 437 58.45 36.81 -26.97
N SER A 438 59.65 36.86 -26.38
CA SER A 438 60.07 35.94 -25.31
C SER A 438 59.22 36.06 -24.05
N ASN A 439 58.86 37.28 -23.63
CA ASN A 439 58.09 37.48 -22.39
C ASN A 439 56.62 37.06 -22.52
N ASN A 440 56.06 37.03 -23.74
CA ASN A 440 54.65 36.67 -23.99
C ASN A 440 54.46 35.25 -24.51
N LEU A 441 55.54 34.51 -24.79
CA LEU A 441 55.46 33.11 -25.22
C LEU A 441 54.80 32.19 -24.17
N PRO A 442 55.14 32.27 -22.86
CA PRO A 442 54.52 31.42 -21.84
C PRO A 442 53.01 31.66 -21.71
N THR A 443 52.55 32.91 -21.81
CA THR A 443 51.13 33.27 -21.74
C THR A 443 50.37 32.84 -23.00
N PHE A 444 50.95 33.01 -24.20
CA PHE A 444 50.35 32.48 -25.43
C PHE A 444 50.23 30.96 -25.43
N SER A 445 51.26 30.24 -24.99
CA SER A 445 51.19 28.77 -24.87
C SER A 445 50.15 28.30 -23.85
N LEU A 446 49.97 29.02 -22.75
CA LEU A 446 48.93 28.71 -21.75
C LEU A 446 47.51 28.92 -22.31
N VAL A 447 47.29 30.01 -23.03
CA VAL A 447 46.00 30.32 -23.69
C VAL A 447 45.68 29.33 -24.81
N LEU A 448 46.65 28.98 -25.66
CA LEU A 448 46.47 27.95 -26.69
C LEU A 448 46.21 26.56 -26.08
N GLY A 449 46.87 26.21 -24.98
CA GLY A 449 46.59 24.98 -24.23
C GLY A 449 45.15 24.92 -23.71
N LEU A 450 44.66 26.02 -23.12
CA LEU A 450 43.27 26.12 -22.65
C LEU A 450 42.26 26.02 -23.80
N ILE A 451 42.50 26.69 -24.93
CA ILE A 451 41.65 26.58 -26.13
C ILE A 451 41.64 25.14 -26.66
N GLY A 452 42.80 24.46 -26.70
CA GLY A 452 42.90 23.06 -27.10
C GLY A 452 42.09 22.11 -26.21
N VAL A 453 42.11 22.32 -24.88
CA VAL A 453 41.29 21.53 -23.94
C VAL A 453 39.80 21.80 -24.13
N VAL A 454 39.38 23.06 -24.34
CA VAL A 454 37.98 23.43 -24.58
C VAL A 454 37.46 22.82 -25.89
N LEU A 455 38.25 22.88 -26.97
CA LEU A 455 37.89 22.26 -28.25
C LEU A 455 37.88 20.72 -28.17
N GLY A 456 38.81 20.11 -27.43
CA GLY A 456 38.81 18.67 -27.16
C GLY A 456 37.57 18.22 -26.39
N ALA A 457 37.15 18.97 -25.36
CA ALA A 457 35.93 18.70 -24.61
C ALA A 457 34.67 18.87 -25.48
N ALA A 458 34.62 19.91 -26.34
CA ALA A 458 33.51 20.11 -27.27
C ALA A 458 33.43 18.99 -28.33
N ALA A 459 34.56 18.53 -28.87
CA ALA A 459 34.61 17.41 -29.79
C ALA A 459 34.16 16.09 -29.13
N LEU A 460 34.56 15.85 -27.87
CA LEU A 460 34.14 14.67 -27.11
C LEU A 460 32.62 14.71 -26.81
N PHE A 461 32.09 15.89 -26.47
CA PHE A 461 30.64 16.11 -26.27
C PHE A 461 29.84 15.82 -27.56
N ILE A 462 30.30 16.32 -28.70
CA ILE A 462 29.67 16.05 -30.02
C ILE A 462 29.78 14.56 -30.40
N ALA A 463 30.90 13.90 -30.10
CA ALA A 463 31.08 12.47 -30.37
C ALA A 463 30.15 11.59 -29.52
N LEU A 464 29.95 11.94 -28.23
CA LEU A 464 29.06 11.21 -27.33
C LEU A 464 27.58 11.47 -27.62
N ASN A 465 27.21 12.69 -28.03
CA ASN A 465 25.81 13.05 -28.31
C ASN A 465 25.31 12.61 -29.71
N ASN A 466 26.18 12.09 -30.56
CA ASN A 466 25.83 11.45 -31.85
C ASN A 466 25.93 9.91 -31.78
N GLY A 467 25.89 9.34 -30.58
CA GLY A 467 26.18 7.93 -30.28
C GLY A 467 25.01 7.06 -29.80
N GLN A 468 23.76 7.45 -30.08
CA GLN A 468 22.52 6.67 -29.88
C GLN A 468 21.58 6.93 -31.09
#